data_AF-A0A838TH63-F1
#
_entry.id   AF-A0A838TH63-F1
#
_cell.length_a   1.000
_cell.length_b   1.000
_cell.length_c   1.000
_cell.angle_alpha   90.00
_cell.angle_beta   90.00
_cell.angle_gamma   90.00
#
_symmetry.space_group_name_H-M   'P 1'
#
loop_
_entity.id
_entity.type
_entity.pdbx_description
1 polymer ?
#
loop_
_entity_poly.entity_id
_entity_poly.type
_entity_poly.pdbx_seq_one_letter_code
_entity_poly.pdbx_strand_id
1 'polypeptide(L)'
;HLLAEYGLLGGAGFLFFLGAHLGRGWQAFQKLGPRRVALSGHPLSNNLALNIGAFGAVGAYLIHSVLDFNLHIPANVCLLAFVFGILANPGRDREKENPKKTAAMNWRRVALPVLGLLLLAVSLRHVRAEYFAERARVALRDERHLSAMRWAQQAVALDDQNPETLFYLGESRVRRAEALSNPLAVISFYEAALDPFQRALALAPNDETFLIALGRAYDALGRFPEGEWMFGRALAWDPRSGVVQKSYAAHLEWWRRAGVARSPRNELPDKNAPLPANSPPAP
;
A
#
# COMPACT_ATOMS: atom_id res chain seq x y z
N HIS A 1 -4.55 3.72 5.29
CA HIS A 1 -4.97 2.74 6.31
C HIS A 1 -4.11 2.68 7.59
N LEU A 2 -2.83 3.11 7.63
CA LEU A 2 -1.94 2.81 8.77
C LEU A 2 -2.01 3.67 10.06
N LEU A 3 -2.55 4.89 10.06
CA LEU A 3 -2.59 5.73 11.29
C LEU A 3 -3.91 5.64 12.09
N ALA A 4 -5.01 5.21 11.47
CA ALA A 4 -6.32 5.16 12.13
C ALA A 4 -6.48 3.91 13.03
N GLU A 5 -5.75 2.83 12.77
CA GLU A 5 -5.99 1.52 13.41
C GLU A 5 -5.44 1.41 14.85
N TYR A 6 -4.48 2.25 15.23
CA TYR A 6 -3.94 2.24 16.61
C TYR A 6 -4.46 3.41 17.48
N GLY A 7 -5.07 4.43 16.87
CA GLY A 7 -5.70 5.56 17.54
C GLY A 7 -4.87 6.12 18.72
N LEU A 8 -5.53 6.30 19.86
CA LEU A 8 -4.90 6.78 21.10
C LEU A 8 -3.83 5.83 21.66
N LEU A 9 -3.97 4.51 21.47
CA LEU A 9 -3.02 3.52 21.99
C LEU A 9 -1.69 3.58 21.25
N GLY A 10 -1.72 3.72 19.92
CA GLY A 10 -0.52 3.94 19.10
C GLY A 10 0.17 5.26 19.47
N GLY A 11 -0.61 6.34 19.61
CA GLY A 11 -0.09 7.63 20.07
C GLY A 11 0.56 7.56 21.45
N ALA A 12 -0.09 6.92 22.42
CA ALA A 12 0.45 6.72 23.77
C ALA A 12 1.72 5.86 23.76
N GLY A 13 1.74 4.78 22.98
CA GLY A 13 2.91 3.92 22.81
C GLY A 13 4.11 4.68 22.21
N PHE A 14 3.86 5.50 21.19
CA PHE A 14 4.88 6.35 20.59
C PHE A 14 5.43 7.39 21.57
N LEU A 15 4.56 8.08 22.33
CA LEU A 15 4.99 9.06 23.34
C LEU A 15 5.82 8.41 24.45
N PHE A 16 5.43 7.21 24.91
CA PHE A 16 6.22 6.45 25.87
C PHE A 16 7.59 6.06 25.29
N PHE A 17 7.63 5.54 24.06
CA PHE A 17 8.86 5.19 23.37
C PHE A 17 9.78 6.41 23.22
N LEU A 18 9.25 7.53 22.74
CA LEU A 18 9.98 8.78 22.53
C LEU A 18 10.53 9.31 23.87
N GLY A 19 9.68 9.40 24.89
CA GLY A 19 10.06 9.86 26.23
C GLY A 19 11.13 8.99 26.88
N ALA A 20 11.04 7.67 26.74
CA ALA A 20 12.03 6.74 27.28
C ALA A 20 13.41 6.93 26.64
N HIS A 21 13.47 7.12 25.31
CA HIS A 21 14.73 7.32 24.59
C HIS A 21 15.33 8.70 24.83
N LEU A 22 14.52 9.76 24.78
CA LEU A 22 14.97 11.11 25.12
C LEU A 22 15.46 11.18 26.57
N GLY A 23 14.74 10.54 27.50
CA GLY A 23 15.12 10.46 28.91
C GLY A 23 16.47 9.77 29.12
N ARG A 24 16.72 8.64 28.44
CA ARG A 24 18.03 7.96 28.51
C ARG A 24 19.15 8.76 27.86
N GLY A 25 18.89 9.34 26.69
CA GLY A 25 19.84 10.24 26.03
C GLY A 25 20.21 11.43 26.91
N TRP A 26 19.22 11.98 27.62
CA TRP A 26 19.38 13.15 28.49
C TRP A 26 20.19 12.81 29.73
N GLN A 27 19.88 11.68 30.38
CA GLN A 27 20.69 11.16 31.49
C GLN A 27 22.15 10.95 31.08
N ALA A 28 22.39 10.49 29.85
CA ALA A 28 23.74 10.33 29.35
C ALA A 28 24.42 11.64 28.98
N PHE A 29 23.70 12.60 28.42
CA PHE A 29 24.21 13.95 28.18
C PHE A 29 24.64 14.60 29.50
N GLN A 30 23.85 14.47 30.57
CA GLN A 30 24.23 14.96 31.90
C GLN A 30 25.48 14.27 32.46
N LYS A 31 25.65 12.95 32.22
CA LYS A 31 26.82 12.19 32.66
C LYS A 31 28.09 12.51 31.87
N LEU A 32 27.97 12.64 30.55
CA LEU A 32 29.07 12.86 29.61
C LEU A 32 29.45 14.34 29.47
N GLY A 33 28.53 15.25 29.77
CA GLY A 33 28.64 16.68 29.48
C GLY A 33 29.25 17.53 30.60
N PRO A 34 28.49 18.45 31.23
CA PRO A 34 29.00 19.71 31.77
C PRO A 34 30.08 19.59 32.86
N ARG A 35 30.12 18.50 33.63
CA ARG A 35 31.16 18.29 34.65
C ARG A 35 32.53 17.89 34.08
N ARG A 36 32.60 17.24 32.91
CA ARG A 36 33.89 16.89 32.27
C ARG A 36 34.43 18.06 31.46
N VAL A 37 33.56 18.75 30.70
CA VAL A 37 33.95 19.90 29.86
C VAL A 37 34.49 21.07 30.70
N ALA A 38 33.94 21.31 31.89
CA ALA A 38 34.43 22.36 32.79
C ALA A 38 35.77 22.02 33.49
N LEU A 39 36.21 20.76 33.48
CA LEU A 39 37.37 20.28 34.25
C LEU A 39 38.52 19.74 33.38
N SER A 40 38.34 19.52 32.07
CA SER A 40 39.36 18.93 31.21
C SER A 40 39.63 19.75 29.93
N GLY A 41 40.88 20.12 29.68
CA GLY A 41 41.35 20.70 28.40
C GLY A 41 41.47 19.68 27.25
N HIS A 42 40.79 18.54 27.34
CA HIS A 42 40.83 17.47 26.35
C HIS A 42 39.65 17.55 25.37
N PRO A 43 39.81 17.06 24.13
CA PRO A 43 38.75 17.08 23.12
C PRO A 43 37.48 16.35 23.60
N LEU A 44 36.32 16.86 23.20
CA LEU A 44 35.00 16.29 23.48
C LEU A 44 34.96 14.80 23.14
N SER A 45 34.35 13.98 24.01
CA SER A 45 34.18 12.55 23.75
C SER A 45 33.32 12.31 22.51
N ASN A 46 33.73 11.39 21.63
CA ASN A 46 32.94 10.95 20.47
C ASN A 46 31.50 10.55 20.86
N ASN A 47 31.32 9.98 22.05
CA ASN A 47 30.01 9.60 22.59
C ASN A 47 29.12 10.81 22.87
N LEU A 48 29.69 11.92 23.37
CA LEU A 48 28.96 13.15 23.61
C LEU A 48 28.55 13.80 22.28
N ALA A 49 29.45 13.83 21.29
CA ALA A 49 29.15 14.34 19.96
C ALA A 49 28.03 13.55 19.27
N LEU A 50 28.08 12.22 19.33
CA LEU A 50 27.02 11.35 18.80
C LEU A 50 25.68 11.56 19.52
N ASN A 51 25.68 11.75 20.84
CA ASN A 51 24.46 11.99 21.61
C ASN A 51 23.82 13.35 21.26
N ILE A 52 24.63 14.42 21.16
CA ILE A 52 24.16 15.75 20.71
C ILE A 52 23.62 15.67 19.28
N GLY A 53 24.35 15.02 18.38
CA GLY A 53 23.91 14.80 17.00
C GLY A 53 22.59 14.02 16.93
N ALA A 54 22.43 13.00 17.76
CA ALA A 54 21.21 12.22 17.84
C ALA A 54 20.01 13.05 18.34
N PHE A 55 20.19 13.90 19.36
CA PHE A 55 19.15 14.85 19.78
C PHE A 55 18.77 15.83 18.68
N GLY A 56 19.76 16.38 17.98
CA GLY A 56 19.54 17.27 16.84
C GLY A 56 18.75 16.59 15.73
N ALA A 57 19.10 15.35 15.39
CA ALA A 57 18.39 14.55 14.40
C ALA A 57 16.94 14.27 14.80
N VAL A 58 16.68 13.84 16.04
CA VAL A 58 15.30 13.62 16.53
C VAL A 58 14.51 14.93 16.49
N GLY A 59 15.08 16.04 16.96
CA GLY A 59 14.42 17.35 16.93
C GLY A 59 14.05 17.79 15.52
N ALA A 60 14.99 17.68 14.57
CA ALA A 60 14.74 18.00 13.16
C ALA A 60 13.64 17.13 12.56
N TYR A 61 13.68 15.82 12.82
CA TYR A 61 12.67 14.88 12.36
C TYR A 61 11.29 15.15 12.96
N LEU A 62 11.19 15.48 14.25
CA LEU A 62 9.91 15.84 14.87
C LEU A 62 9.31 17.09 14.22
N ILE A 63 10.10 18.15 14.02
CA ILE A 63 9.64 19.39 13.38
C ILE A 63 9.17 19.12 11.95
N HIS A 64 9.97 18.41 11.16
CA HIS A 64 9.59 18.07 9.78
C HIS A 64 8.38 17.14 9.72
N SER A 65 8.25 16.21 10.67
CA SER A 65 7.12 15.26 10.72
C SER A 65 5.78 15.91 11.06
N VAL A 66 5.77 17.11 11.68
CA VAL A 66 4.55 17.88 11.92
C VAL A 66 4.04 18.53 10.63
N LEU A 67 4.95 18.97 9.77
CA LEU A 67 4.62 19.67 8.52
C LEU A 67 4.38 18.70 7.37
N ASP A 68 5.22 17.66 7.28
CA ASP A 68 5.19 16.64 6.24
C ASP A 68 5.19 15.26 6.91
N PHE A 69 4.33 14.33 6.50
CA PHE A 69 4.26 12.98 7.10
C PHE A 69 5.47 12.09 6.78
N ASN A 70 6.70 12.60 6.81
CA ASN A 70 7.93 12.01 6.27
C ASN A 70 8.33 10.63 6.82
N LEU A 71 7.74 10.18 7.93
CA LEU A 71 7.96 8.84 8.48
C LEU A 71 7.22 7.73 7.72
N HIS A 72 6.38 8.04 6.73
CA HIS A 72 5.89 7.03 5.79
C HIS A 72 6.99 6.53 4.85
N ILE A 73 8.09 7.27 4.71
CA ILE A 73 9.23 6.90 3.86
C ILE A 73 10.12 5.93 4.63
N PRO A 74 10.32 4.68 4.17
CA PRO A 74 11.06 3.67 4.92
C PRO A 74 12.51 4.09 5.29
N ALA A 75 13.18 4.81 4.40
CA ALA A 75 14.54 5.29 4.63
C ALA A 75 14.65 6.20 5.86
N ASN A 76 13.66 7.09 6.04
CA ASN A 76 13.59 8.01 7.17
C ASN A 76 13.36 7.27 8.49
N VAL A 77 12.51 6.25 8.48
CA VAL A 77 12.26 5.39 9.66
C VAL A 77 13.52 4.64 10.06
N CYS A 78 14.25 4.06 9.09
CA CYS A 78 15.51 3.37 9.36
C CYS A 78 16.56 4.28 9.98
N LEU A 79 16.71 5.50 9.45
CA LEU A 79 17.63 6.49 10.02
C LEU A 79 17.23 6.86 11.45
N LEU A 80 15.94 7.11 11.69
CA LEU A 80 15.44 7.48 13.01
C LEU A 80 15.59 6.32 14.03
N ALA A 81 15.38 5.08 13.60
CA ALA A 81 15.62 3.89 14.42
C ALA A 81 17.10 3.77 14.84
N PHE A 82 18.03 4.03 13.91
CA PHE A 82 19.47 4.09 14.23
C PHE A 82 19.79 5.19 15.24
N VAL A 83 19.24 6.39 15.05
CA VAL A 83 19.39 7.53 15.96
C VAL A 83 18.85 7.22 17.37
N PHE A 84 17.68 6.60 17.48
CA PHE A 84 17.16 6.13 18.77
C PHE A 84 18.03 5.05 19.41
N GLY A 85 18.67 4.19 18.60
CA GLY A 85 19.67 3.24 19.07
C GLY A 85 20.87 3.92 19.75
N ILE A 86 21.35 5.04 19.20
CA ILE A 86 22.40 5.86 19.81
C ILE A 86 21.92 6.43 21.16
N LEU A 87 20.71 7.01 21.22
CA LEU A 87 20.15 7.56 22.45
C LEU A 87 19.90 6.49 23.54
N ALA A 88 19.56 5.27 23.13
CA ALA A 88 19.34 4.14 24.04
C ALA A 88 20.65 3.66 24.68
N ASN A 89 21.78 3.75 23.99
CA ASN A 89 23.09 3.33 24.48
C ASN A 89 24.23 4.27 24.04
N PRO A 90 24.39 5.43 24.69
CA PRO A 90 25.33 6.48 24.31
C PRO A 90 26.80 6.18 24.70
N GLY A 91 27.17 4.91 24.79
CA GLY A 91 28.51 4.44 25.17
C GLY A 91 28.69 4.28 26.68
N ARG A 92 29.10 3.09 27.13
CA ARG A 92 29.64 2.87 28.49
C ARG A 92 31.15 3.11 28.44
N ASP A 93 31.67 3.91 29.37
CA ASP A 93 33.11 3.91 29.65
C ASP A 93 33.49 2.49 30.07
N ARG A 94 34.38 1.86 29.31
CA ARG A 94 34.82 0.46 29.48
C ARG A 94 35.75 0.31 30.70
N GLU A 95 35.59 1.16 31.70
CA GLU A 95 36.51 1.28 32.83
C GLU A 95 36.05 0.39 33.99
N LYS A 96 36.69 -0.79 34.07
CA LYS A 96 36.78 -1.68 35.23
C LYS A 96 35.44 -2.18 35.80
N GLU A 97 34.62 -2.83 34.98
CA GLU A 97 33.63 -3.79 35.53
C GLU A 97 34.37 -5.07 35.98
N ASN A 98 34.44 -5.28 37.30
CA ASN A 98 34.83 -6.57 37.87
C ASN A 98 33.93 -7.68 37.27
N PRO A 99 34.48 -8.72 36.63
CA PRO A 99 33.70 -9.73 35.88
C PRO A 99 32.87 -10.69 36.76
N LYS A 100 32.68 -10.35 38.04
CA LYS A 100 31.92 -11.13 39.01
C LYS A 100 30.64 -10.40 39.39
N LYS A 101 29.66 -10.37 38.49
CA LYS A 101 28.23 -10.26 38.84
C LYS A 101 27.36 -10.74 37.67
N THR A 102 26.83 -11.94 37.89
CA THR A 102 25.74 -12.64 37.18
C THR A 102 25.99 -12.99 35.71
N ALA A 103 26.49 -14.21 35.48
CA ALA A 103 26.39 -14.94 34.21
C ALA A 103 24.95 -15.39 33.87
N ALA A 104 23.94 -14.80 34.51
CA ALA A 104 22.54 -15.00 34.13
C ALA A 104 22.24 -14.04 32.98
N MET A 105 22.08 -14.59 31.77
CA MET A 105 21.65 -13.86 30.58
C MET A 105 20.38 -13.07 30.92
N ASN A 106 20.46 -11.74 31.01
CA ASN A 106 19.30 -10.91 31.23
C ASN A 106 18.43 -10.98 29.98
N TRP A 107 17.39 -11.82 30.02
CA TRP A 107 16.53 -12.14 28.86
C TRP A 107 16.00 -10.88 28.17
N ARG A 108 15.78 -9.78 28.91
CA ARG A 108 15.35 -8.48 28.36
C ARG A 108 16.36 -7.88 27.37
N ARG A 109 17.65 -8.16 27.52
CA ARG A 109 18.72 -7.72 26.61
C ARG A 109 18.77 -8.50 25.29
N VAL A 110 18.20 -9.70 25.28
CA VAL A 110 18.18 -10.59 24.10
C VAL A 110 16.80 -10.58 23.43
N ALA A 111 15.72 -10.37 24.20
CA ALA A 111 14.35 -10.41 23.73
C ALA A 111 14.06 -9.40 22.62
N LEU A 112 14.52 -8.14 22.76
CA LEU A 112 14.29 -7.11 21.75
C LEU A 112 15.06 -7.37 20.44
N PRO A 113 16.36 -7.70 20.45
CA PRO A 113 17.06 -8.13 19.24
C PRO A 113 16.45 -9.36 18.58
N VAL A 114 16.06 -10.37 19.37
CA VAL A 114 15.40 -11.57 18.84
C VAL A 114 14.06 -11.24 18.20
N LEU A 115 13.24 -10.40 18.83
CA LEU A 115 12.00 -9.90 18.23
C LEU A 115 12.28 -9.14 16.93
N GLY A 116 13.32 -8.30 16.89
CA GLY A 116 13.76 -7.61 15.68
C GLY A 116 14.19 -8.57 14.56
N LEU A 117 14.95 -9.62 14.89
CA LEU A 117 15.34 -10.67 13.94
C LEU A 117 14.15 -11.49 13.45
N LEU A 118 13.20 -11.81 14.34
CA LEU A 118 11.96 -12.51 13.97
C LEU A 118 11.12 -11.65 13.03
N LEU A 119 10.93 -10.36 13.34
CA LEU A 119 10.22 -9.43 12.46
C LEU A 119 10.93 -9.31 11.11
N LEU A 120 12.27 -9.19 11.10
CA LEU A 120 13.04 -9.16 9.86
C LEU A 120 12.86 -10.45 9.05
N ALA A 121 12.93 -11.63 9.67
CA ALA A 121 12.73 -12.91 9.01
C ALA A 121 11.31 -13.03 8.43
N VAL A 122 10.30 -12.59 9.17
CA VAL A 122 8.91 -12.54 8.71
C VAL A 122 8.75 -11.56 7.56
N SER A 123 9.39 -10.38 7.59
CA SER A 123 9.33 -9.42 6.49
C SER A 123 10.08 -9.88 5.24
N LEU A 124 11.24 -10.51 5.39
CA LEU A 124 12.07 -10.98 4.28
C LEU A 124 11.36 -12.03 3.42
N ARG A 125 10.42 -12.80 3.99
CA ARG A 125 9.62 -13.75 3.23
C ARG A 125 8.72 -13.08 2.17
N HIS A 126 8.31 -11.83 2.40
CA HIS A 126 7.43 -11.06 1.49
C HIS A 126 8.20 -10.30 0.40
N VAL A 127 9.51 -10.06 0.58
CA VAL A 127 10.32 -9.25 -0.35
C VAL A 127 10.26 -9.77 -1.79
N ARG A 128 10.22 -11.09 -1.98
CA ARG A 128 10.11 -11.68 -3.31
C ARG A 128 8.77 -11.39 -3.96
N ALA A 129 7.67 -11.45 -3.19
CA ALA A 129 6.34 -11.12 -3.70
C ALA A 129 6.24 -9.63 -4.06
N GLU A 130 6.73 -8.76 -3.18
CA GLU A 130 6.79 -7.30 -3.38
C GLU A 130 7.58 -6.92 -4.64
N TYR A 131 8.72 -7.59 -4.88
CA TYR A 131 9.49 -7.38 -6.10
C TYR A 131 8.65 -7.69 -7.35
N PHE A 132 7.94 -8.81 -7.39
CA PHE A 132 7.09 -9.14 -8.54
C PHE A 132 5.87 -8.23 -8.64
N ALA A 133 5.30 -7.79 -7.52
CA ALA A 133 4.21 -6.82 -7.48
C ALA A 133 4.62 -5.50 -8.13
N GLU A 134 5.78 -4.95 -7.75
CA GLU A 134 6.31 -3.72 -8.35
C GLU A 134 6.63 -3.89 -9.84
N ARG A 135 7.16 -5.04 -10.26
CA ARG A 135 7.37 -5.36 -11.68
C ARG A 135 6.05 -5.41 -12.45
N ALA A 136 4.98 -5.92 -11.84
CA ALA A 136 3.65 -5.92 -12.41
C ALA A 136 3.09 -4.50 -12.54
N ARG A 137 3.18 -3.69 -11.48
CA ARG A 137 2.72 -2.29 -11.46
C ARG A 137 3.44 -1.44 -12.51
N VAL A 138 4.75 -1.56 -12.62
CA VAL A 138 5.55 -0.86 -13.65
C VAL A 138 5.17 -1.33 -15.05
N ALA A 139 4.97 -2.64 -15.25
CA ALA A 139 4.53 -3.15 -16.54
C ALA A 139 3.12 -2.69 -16.92
N LEU A 140 2.19 -2.52 -15.96
CA LEU A 140 0.88 -1.91 -16.18
C LEU A 140 0.99 -0.46 -16.63
N ARG A 141 1.82 0.32 -15.92
CA ARG A 141 2.09 1.73 -16.28
C ARG A 141 2.67 1.86 -17.70
N ASP A 142 3.54 0.93 -18.09
CA ASP A 142 4.17 0.93 -19.41
C ASP A 142 3.34 0.19 -20.47
N GLU A 143 2.06 -0.11 -20.19
CA GLU A 143 1.11 -0.80 -21.09
C GLU A 143 1.56 -2.20 -21.57
N ARG A 144 2.49 -2.83 -20.84
CA ARG A 144 2.99 -4.19 -21.14
C ARG A 144 2.12 -5.25 -20.47
N HIS A 145 0.86 -5.35 -20.88
CA HIS A 145 -0.20 -6.13 -20.19
C HIS A 145 0.15 -7.61 -19.96
N LEU A 146 0.75 -8.30 -20.96
CA LEU A 146 1.15 -9.70 -20.81
C LEU A 146 2.30 -9.88 -19.80
N SER A 147 3.25 -8.94 -19.77
CA SER A 147 4.33 -8.97 -18.79
C SER A 147 3.79 -8.67 -17.40
N ALA A 148 2.91 -7.68 -17.28
CA ALA A 148 2.23 -7.35 -16.04
C ALA A 148 1.49 -8.56 -15.46
N MET A 149 0.72 -9.28 -16.29
CA MET A 149 -0.02 -10.45 -15.87
C MET A 149 0.90 -11.57 -15.36
N ARG A 150 2.01 -11.84 -16.05
CA ARG A 150 2.99 -12.85 -15.60
C ARG A 150 3.63 -12.48 -14.28
N TRP A 151 4.05 -11.22 -14.10
CA TRP A 151 4.61 -10.75 -12.84
C TRP A 151 3.58 -10.79 -11.71
N ALA A 152 2.34 -10.35 -11.97
CA ALA A 152 1.27 -10.40 -10.98
C ALA A 152 0.93 -11.84 -10.56
N GLN A 153 0.91 -12.79 -11.49
CA GLN A 153 0.73 -14.22 -11.18
C GLN A 153 1.83 -14.74 -10.25
N GLN A 154 3.08 -14.36 -10.49
CA GLN A 154 4.19 -14.75 -9.61
C GLN A 154 4.10 -14.10 -8.24
N ALA A 155 3.65 -12.84 -8.17
CA ALA A 155 3.43 -12.13 -6.92
C ALA A 155 2.34 -12.83 -6.08
N VAL A 156 1.16 -13.10 -6.68
CA VAL A 156 0.04 -13.79 -6.03
C VAL A 156 0.42 -15.21 -5.59
N ALA A 157 1.25 -15.92 -6.37
CA ALA A 157 1.71 -17.26 -5.99
C ALA A 157 2.61 -17.28 -4.74
N LEU A 158 3.26 -16.14 -4.43
CA LEU A 158 4.12 -16.00 -3.25
C LEU A 158 3.40 -15.34 -2.08
N ASP A 159 2.49 -14.41 -2.37
CA ASP A 159 1.69 -13.71 -1.38
C ASP A 159 0.31 -13.38 -1.95
N ASP A 160 -0.66 -14.20 -1.58
CA ASP A 160 -2.05 -14.06 -1.97
C ASP A 160 -2.90 -13.31 -0.94
N GLN A 161 -2.27 -12.86 0.15
CA GLN A 161 -2.88 -12.05 1.21
C GLN A 161 -2.58 -10.55 1.03
N ASN A 162 -1.78 -10.20 0.01
CA ASN A 162 -1.58 -8.82 -0.39
C ASN A 162 -2.66 -8.40 -1.41
N PRO A 163 -3.58 -7.48 -1.08
CA PRO A 163 -4.63 -7.06 -1.99
C PRO A 163 -4.10 -6.36 -3.26
N GLU A 164 -2.94 -5.72 -3.20
CA GLU A 164 -2.31 -5.07 -4.38
C GLU A 164 -1.87 -6.09 -5.43
N THR A 165 -1.35 -7.25 -5.02
CA THR A 165 -0.91 -8.29 -5.98
C THR A 165 -2.10 -8.86 -6.75
N LEU A 166 -3.21 -9.06 -6.06
CA LEU A 166 -4.49 -9.46 -6.63
C LEU A 166 -5.08 -8.38 -7.53
N PHE A 167 -5.01 -7.12 -7.13
CA PHE A 167 -5.41 -5.99 -7.96
C PHE A 167 -4.61 -5.92 -9.26
N TYR A 168 -3.27 -6.01 -9.21
CA TYR A 168 -2.45 -6.01 -10.44
C TYR A 168 -2.77 -7.19 -11.35
N LEU A 169 -3.12 -8.35 -10.79
CA LEU A 169 -3.56 -9.50 -11.58
C LEU A 169 -4.89 -9.21 -12.29
N GLY A 170 -5.90 -8.71 -11.57
CA GLY A 170 -7.18 -8.32 -12.14
C GLY A 170 -7.04 -7.22 -13.20
N GLU A 171 -6.33 -6.14 -12.87
CA GLU A 171 -6.12 -5.00 -13.77
C GLU A 171 -5.35 -5.44 -15.03
N SER A 172 -4.33 -6.30 -14.91
CA SER A 172 -3.62 -6.82 -16.09
C SER A 172 -4.52 -7.61 -17.05
N ARG A 173 -5.52 -8.31 -16.52
CA ARG A 173 -6.53 -9.04 -17.31
C ARG A 173 -7.51 -8.08 -17.98
N VAL A 174 -7.98 -7.06 -17.27
CA VAL A 174 -8.80 -5.97 -17.84
C VAL A 174 -8.06 -5.29 -18.99
N ARG A 175 -6.82 -4.82 -18.77
CA ARG A 175 -6.03 -4.17 -19.83
C ARG A 175 -5.76 -5.10 -21.01
N ARG A 176 -5.57 -6.39 -20.75
CA ARG A 176 -5.43 -7.38 -21.82
C ARG A 176 -6.71 -7.54 -22.62
N ALA A 177 -7.88 -7.51 -21.98
CA ALA A 177 -9.18 -7.53 -22.62
C ALA A 177 -9.38 -6.28 -23.50
N GLU A 178 -9.10 -5.09 -22.98
CA GLU A 178 -9.21 -3.82 -23.71
C GLU A 178 -8.33 -3.78 -24.98
N ALA A 179 -7.19 -4.48 -24.97
CA ALA A 179 -6.27 -4.57 -26.09
C ALA A 179 -6.61 -5.67 -27.12
N LEU A 180 -7.71 -6.40 -26.97
CA LEU A 180 -8.11 -7.50 -27.86
C LEU A 180 -9.26 -7.11 -28.78
N SER A 181 -9.22 -7.60 -30.01
CA SER A 181 -10.32 -7.46 -30.98
C SER A 181 -11.31 -8.62 -30.95
N ASN A 182 -10.92 -9.80 -30.42
CA ASN A 182 -11.77 -10.98 -30.39
C ASN A 182 -12.77 -10.91 -29.22
N PRO A 183 -14.10 -10.84 -29.46
CA PRO A 183 -15.10 -10.69 -28.40
C PRO A 183 -15.10 -11.81 -27.35
N LEU A 184 -14.89 -13.06 -27.77
CA LEU A 184 -14.84 -14.20 -26.84
C LEU A 184 -13.62 -14.11 -25.93
N ALA A 185 -12.48 -13.69 -26.48
CA ALA A 185 -11.27 -13.49 -25.68
C ALA A 185 -11.44 -12.32 -24.70
N VAL A 186 -12.07 -11.23 -25.14
CA VAL A 186 -12.40 -10.06 -24.29
C VAL A 186 -13.23 -10.50 -23.09
N ILE A 187 -14.35 -11.20 -23.32
CA ILE A 187 -15.23 -11.70 -22.24
C ILE A 187 -14.47 -12.61 -21.28
N SER A 188 -13.67 -13.54 -21.81
CA SER A 188 -12.88 -14.47 -21.00
C SER A 188 -11.90 -13.76 -20.06
N PHE A 189 -11.24 -12.70 -20.53
CA PHE A 189 -10.33 -11.92 -19.68
C PHE A 189 -11.06 -11.09 -18.62
N TYR A 190 -12.22 -10.51 -18.94
CA TYR A 190 -13.03 -9.80 -17.96
C TYR A 190 -13.59 -10.74 -16.88
N GLU A 191 -14.11 -11.91 -17.25
CA GLU A 191 -14.52 -12.96 -16.31
C GLU A 191 -13.36 -13.37 -15.39
N ALA A 192 -12.18 -13.62 -15.97
CA ALA A 192 -10.99 -13.96 -15.20
C ALA A 192 -10.52 -12.83 -14.27
N ALA A 193 -10.86 -11.56 -14.54
CA ALA A 193 -10.49 -10.44 -13.67
C ALA A 193 -11.34 -10.37 -12.38
N LEU A 194 -12.54 -10.96 -12.38
CA LEU A 194 -13.46 -10.89 -11.24
C LEU A 194 -12.88 -11.54 -9.97
N ASP A 195 -12.33 -12.75 -10.07
CA ASP A 195 -11.82 -13.49 -8.89
C ASP A 195 -10.72 -12.72 -8.14
N PRO A 196 -9.64 -12.23 -8.79
CA PRO A 196 -8.64 -11.42 -8.10
C PRO A 196 -9.22 -10.16 -7.45
N PHE A 197 -10.13 -9.44 -8.14
CA PHE A 197 -10.74 -8.24 -7.57
C PHE A 197 -11.64 -8.56 -6.36
N GLN A 198 -12.41 -9.65 -6.43
CA GLN A 198 -13.23 -10.09 -5.30
C GLN A 198 -12.38 -10.48 -4.10
N ARG A 199 -11.26 -11.18 -4.33
CA ARG A 199 -10.30 -11.53 -3.26
C ARG A 199 -9.60 -10.30 -2.69
N ALA A 200 -9.18 -9.36 -3.53
CA ALA A 200 -8.60 -8.09 -3.07
C ALA A 200 -9.59 -7.32 -2.20
N LEU A 201 -10.86 -7.26 -2.62
CA LEU A 201 -11.93 -6.63 -1.88
C LEU A 201 -12.26 -7.39 -0.57
N ALA A 202 -12.14 -8.72 -0.53
CA ALA A 202 -12.32 -9.48 0.71
C ALA A 202 -11.25 -9.14 1.75
N LEU A 203 -10.02 -8.84 1.31
CA LEU A 203 -8.91 -8.42 2.17
C LEU A 203 -9.02 -6.94 2.58
N ALA A 204 -9.55 -6.09 1.70
CA ALA A 204 -9.78 -4.66 1.95
C ALA A 204 -11.20 -4.24 1.55
N PRO A 205 -12.22 -4.51 2.40
CA PRO A 205 -13.64 -4.38 2.04
C PRO A 205 -14.12 -3.01 1.60
N ASN A 206 -13.41 -1.95 2.01
CA ASN A 206 -13.81 -0.56 1.79
C ASN A 206 -12.80 0.20 0.92
N ASP A 207 -11.90 -0.51 0.22
CA ASP A 207 -11.00 0.14 -0.72
C ASP A 207 -11.76 0.55 -1.99
N GLU A 208 -11.83 1.86 -2.24
CA GLU A 208 -12.54 2.42 -3.39
C GLU A 208 -11.98 1.91 -4.73
N THR A 209 -10.68 1.61 -4.79
CA THR A 209 -10.01 1.15 -5.99
C THR A 209 -10.55 -0.19 -6.43
N PHE A 210 -10.72 -1.13 -5.48
CA PHE A 210 -11.19 -2.48 -5.78
C PHE A 210 -12.69 -2.51 -6.07
N LEU A 211 -13.47 -1.67 -5.38
CA LEU A 211 -14.89 -1.48 -5.68
C LEU A 211 -15.10 -0.96 -7.11
N ILE A 212 -14.36 0.09 -7.50
CA ILE A 212 -14.43 0.65 -8.86
C ILE A 212 -13.95 -0.37 -9.89
N ALA A 213 -12.83 -1.06 -9.64
CA ALA A 213 -12.29 -2.04 -10.58
C ALA A 213 -13.26 -3.19 -10.84
N LEU A 214 -13.87 -3.72 -9.77
CA LEU A 214 -14.88 -4.78 -9.87
C LEU A 214 -16.15 -4.27 -10.58
N GLY A 215 -16.60 -3.04 -10.27
CA GLY A 215 -17.72 -2.41 -10.96
C GLY A 215 -17.50 -2.26 -12.47
N ARG A 216 -16.32 -1.79 -12.88
CA ARG A 216 -15.93 -1.69 -14.30
C ARG A 216 -15.87 -3.06 -14.99
N ALA A 217 -15.38 -4.09 -14.30
CA ALA A 217 -15.35 -5.44 -14.85
C ALA A 217 -16.77 -6.00 -15.05
N TYR A 218 -17.68 -5.75 -14.11
CA TYR A 218 -19.10 -6.12 -14.27
C TYR A 218 -19.77 -5.38 -15.43
N ASP A 219 -19.51 -4.08 -15.57
CA ASP A 219 -20.02 -3.28 -16.68
C ASP A 219 -19.57 -3.79 -18.03
N ALA A 220 -18.29 -4.16 -18.16
CA ALA A 220 -17.75 -4.75 -19.38
C ALA A 220 -18.37 -6.12 -19.73
N LEU A 221 -18.86 -6.84 -18.72
CA LEU A 221 -19.60 -8.10 -18.87
C LEU A 221 -21.12 -7.88 -19.07
N GLY A 222 -21.58 -6.62 -19.06
CA GLY A 222 -23.01 -6.28 -19.13
C GLY A 222 -23.80 -6.65 -17.88
N ARG A 223 -23.11 -6.94 -16.77
CA ARG A 223 -23.64 -7.27 -15.44
C ARG A 223 -23.87 -5.99 -14.63
N PHE A 224 -24.63 -5.06 -15.22
CA PHE A 224 -24.84 -3.73 -14.66
C PHE A 224 -25.42 -3.72 -13.23
N PRO A 225 -26.36 -4.60 -12.84
CA PRO A 225 -26.86 -4.63 -11.45
C PRO A 225 -25.76 -4.90 -10.41
N GLU A 226 -24.82 -5.80 -10.72
CA GLU A 226 -23.67 -6.05 -9.86
C GLU A 226 -22.68 -4.87 -9.86
N GLY A 227 -22.51 -4.20 -11.02
CA GLY A 227 -21.75 -2.95 -11.13
C GLY A 227 -22.31 -1.85 -10.23
N GLU A 228 -23.62 -1.60 -10.31
CA GLU A 228 -24.35 -0.61 -9.50
C GLU A 228 -24.14 -0.85 -8.01
N TRP A 229 -24.21 -2.11 -7.56
CA TRP A 229 -23.95 -2.46 -6.18
C TRP A 229 -22.53 -2.06 -5.73
N MET A 230 -21.52 -2.29 -6.56
CA MET A 230 -20.13 -1.94 -6.22
C MET A 230 -19.90 -0.43 -6.19
N PHE A 231 -20.44 0.31 -7.17
CA PHE A 231 -20.32 1.77 -7.18
C PHE A 231 -21.12 2.42 -6.05
N GLY A 232 -22.30 1.90 -5.71
CA GLY A 232 -23.08 2.35 -4.55
C GLY A 232 -22.32 2.16 -3.24
N ARG A 233 -21.62 1.04 -3.06
CA ARG A 233 -20.73 0.83 -1.91
C ARG A 233 -19.57 1.83 -1.88
N ALA A 234 -18.95 2.12 -3.03
CA ALA A 234 -17.85 3.08 -3.11
C ALA A 234 -18.32 4.50 -2.74
N LEU A 235 -19.48 4.92 -3.25
CA LEU A 235 -20.10 6.21 -2.92
C LEU A 235 -20.53 6.31 -1.46
N ALA A 236 -21.03 5.22 -0.87
CA ALA A 236 -21.39 5.22 0.55
C ALA A 236 -20.16 5.41 1.46
N TRP A 237 -18.99 4.93 1.03
CA TRP A 237 -17.75 5.06 1.79
C TRP A 237 -17.13 6.45 1.68
N ASP A 238 -16.95 6.96 0.45
CA ASP A 238 -16.52 8.35 0.22
C ASP A 238 -17.42 9.04 -0.81
N PRO A 239 -18.49 9.72 -0.35
CA PRO A 239 -19.41 10.43 -1.23
C PRO A 239 -18.75 11.59 -2.00
N ARG A 240 -17.59 12.07 -1.55
CA ARG A 240 -16.88 13.22 -2.14
C ARG A 240 -15.68 12.81 -2.98
N SER A 241 -15.41 11.51 -3.12
CA SER A 241 -14.34 11.01 -4.00
C SER A 241 -14.69 11.34 -5.45
N GLY A 242 -13.93 12.28 -6.03
CA GLY A 242 -14.12 12.68 -7.43
C GLY A 242 -13.82 11.54 -8.41
N VAL A 243 -13.00 10.57 -8.02
CA VAL A 243 -12.72 9.37 -8.82
C VAL A 243 -13.95 8.46 -8.84
N VAL A 244 -14.53 8.16 -7.67
CA VAL A 244 -15.76 7.35 -7.55
C VAL A 244 -16.91 7.98 -8.34
N GLN A 245 -17.14 9.29 -8.18
CA GLN A 245 -18.22 10.00 -8.88
C GLN A 245 -18.07 9.91 -10.41
N LYS A 246 -16.85 10.08 -10.94
CA LYS A 246 -16.58 9.95 -12.38
C LYS A 246 -16.82 8.52 -12.87
N SER A 247 -16.34 7.53 -12.13
CA SER A 247 -16.54 6.12 -12.48
C SER A 247 -18.01 5.72 -12.43
N TYR A 248 -18.77 6.18 -11.43
CA TYR A 248 -20.20 5.93 -11.34
C TYR A 248 -20.99 6.63 -12.46
N ALA A 249 -20.63 7.86 -12.82
CA ALA A 249 -21.24 8.53 -13.96
C ALA A 249 -21.02 7.76 -15.27
N ALA A 250 -19.82 7.19 -15.46
CA ALA A 250 -19.52 6.34 -16.62
C ALA A 250 -20.35 5.04 -16.62
N HIS A 251 -20.49 4.40 -15.45
CA HIS A 251 -21.37 3.24 -15.25
C HIS A 251 -22.81 3.52 -15.68
N LEU A 252 -23.41 4.58 -15.16
CA LEU A 252 -24.79 4.95 -15.49
C LEU A 252 -25.00 5.24 -16.98
N GLU A 253 -24.01 5.85 -17.64
CA GLU A 253 -24.06 6.12 -19.08
C GLU A 253 -24.00 4.81 -19.90
N TRP A 254 -23.10 3.89 -19.54
CA TRP A 254 -23.01 2.59 -20.19
C TRP A 254 -24.28 1.77 -20.00
N TRP A 255 -24.81 1.71 -18.78
CA TRP A 255 -26.04 0.98 -18.49
C TRP A 255 -27.22 1.55 -19.29
N ARG A 256 -27.36 2.88 -19.35
CA ARG A 256 -28.39 3.55 -20.16
C ARG A 256 -28.28 3.17 -21.64
N ARG A 257 -27.09 3.23 -22.23
CA ARG A 257 -26.87 2.90 -23.65
C ARG A 257 -27.21 1.44 -23.95
N ALA A 258 -26.82 0.52 -23.06
CA ALA A 258 -27.16 -0.90 -23.20
C ALA A 258 -28.68 -1.15 -23.12
N GLY A 259 -29.39 -0.39 -22.28
CA GLY A 259 -30.85 -0.41 -22.20
C GLY A 259 -31.55 0.09 -23.47
N VAL A 260 -31.04 1.16 -24.09
CA VAL A 260 -31.54 1.68 -25.37
C VAL A 260 -31.30 0.70 -26.52
N ALA A 261 -30.10 0.09 -26.57
CA ALA A 261 -29.77 -0.91 -27.59
C ALA A 261 -30.68 -2.16 -27.54
N ARG A 262 -31.21 -2.50 -26.35
CA ARG A 262 -32.15 -3.61 -26.15
C ARG A 262 -33.62 -3.23 -26.35
N SER A 263 -33.92 -1.96 -26.64
CA SER A 263 -35.30 -1.51 -26.85
C SER A 263 -35.77 -1.80 -28.29
N PRO A 264 -36.89 -2.51 -28.51
CA PRO A 264 -37.36 -2.93 -29.83
C PRO A 264 -37.73 -1.80 -30.81
N ARG A 265 -37.63 -0.52 -30.42
CA ARG A 265 -37.85 0.62 -31.32
C ARG A 265 -36.74 0.81 -32.37
N ASN A 266 -35.53 0.30 -32.12
CA ASN A 266 -34.40 0.44 -33.07
C ASN A 266 -34.31 -0.70 -34.11
N GLU A 267 -35.21 -1.68 -34.07
CA GLU A 267 -35.29 -2.78 -35.06
C GLU A 267 -36.47 -2.67 -36.03
N LEU A 268 -37.31 -1.63 -35.91
CA LEU A 268 -38.40 -1.42 -36.85
C LEU A 268 -37.84 -0.81 -38.14
N PRO A 269 -37.97 -1.47 -39.32
CA PRO A 269 -37.62 -0.85 -40.58
C PRO A 269 -38.47 0.41 -40.74
N ASP A 270 -37.83 1.48 -41.21
CA ASP A 270 -38.48 2.75 -41.51
C ASP A 270 -39.75 2.49 -42.32
N LYS A 271 -40.92 2.81 -41.74
CA LYS A 271 -42.22 2.64 -42.38
C LYS A 271 -42.39 3.52 -43.63
N ASN A 272 -41.44 4.42 -43.88
CA ASN A 272 -41.37 5.27 -45.06
C ASN A 272 -40.26 4.84 -46.05
N ALA A 273 -39.57 3.72 -45.83
CA ALA A 273 -38.63 3.19 -46.81
C ALA A 273 -39.40 2.76 -48.08
N PRO A 274 -39.05 3.29 -49.27
CA PRO A 274 -39.73 2.93 -50.51
C PRO A 274 -39.58 1.42 -50.78
N LEU A 275 -40.69 0.78 -51.13
CA LEU A 275 -40.73 -0.63 -51.53
C LEU A 275 -39.70 -0.90 -52.64
N PRO A 276 -38.85 -1.94 -52.52
CA PRO A 276 -37.92 -2.28 -53.59
C PRO A 276 -38.70 -2.67 -54.84
N ALA A 277 -38.46 -1.93 -55.92
CA ALA A 277 -39.04 -2.21 -57.23
C ALA A 277 -38.49 -3.53 -57.78
N ASN A 278 -39.40 -4.45 -58.09
CA ASN A 278 -39.27 -5.57 -59.03
C ASN A 278 -37.98 -6.40 -58.99
N SER A 279 -38.04 -7.55 -58.32
CA SER A 279 -37.16 -8.69 -58.63
C SER A 279 -37.79 -9.57 -59.71
N PRO A 280 -37.05 -10.02 -60.74
CA PRO A 280 -37.56 -10.91 -61.80
C PRO A 280 -37.79 -12.34 -61.27
N PRO A 281 -38.63 -13.16 -61.95
CA PRO A 281 -38.91 -14.52 -61.51
C PRO A 281 -37.68 -15.41 -61.68
N ALA A 282 -37.38 -16.21 -60.66
CA ALA A 282 -36.28 -17.16 -60.63
C ALA A 282 -36.51 -18.35 -61.60
N PRO A 283 -35.43 -18.96 -62.12
CA PRO A 283 -35.49 -20.15 -62.99
C PRO A 283 -35.88 -21.43 -62.24
#